data_AF-A0A6L8DAU9-F1
#
_entry.id   AF-A0A6L8DAU9-F1
#
_cell.length_a   1.000
_cell.length_b   1.000
_cell.length_c   1.000
_cell.angle_alpha   90.00
_cell.angle_beta   90.00
_cell.angle_gamma   90.00
#
_symmetry.space_group_name_H-M   'P 1'
#
loop_
_entity.id
_entity.type
_entity.pdbx_description
1 polymer ?
#
loop_
_entity_poly.entity_id
_entity_poly.type
_entity_poly.pdbx_seq_one_letter_code
_entity_poly.pdbx_strand_id
1 'polypeptide(L)' 'MATPTTQLPIDYKGKRYSGVYSVSGTLMIARIPGISSKSGEVGKDEGATARDLLTAILDEADSAGRL' A
#
# COMPACT_ATOMS: atom_id res chain seq x y z
N MET A 1 18.81 -7.75 -8.18
CA MET A 1 18.27 -8.34 -6.93
C MET A 1 16.79 -7.99 -6.88
N ALA A 2 15.89 -8.97 -6.75
CA ALA A 2 14.47 -8.70 -6.57
C ALA A 2 14.26 -8.12 -5.17
N THR A 3 13.68 -6.94 -5.06
CA THR A 3 13.37 -6.35 -3.75
C THR A 3 12.28 -7.17 -3.08
N PRO A 4 12.42 -7.48 -1.77
CA PRO A 4 11.43 -8.27 -1.06
C PRO A 4 10.09 -7.53 -1.05
N THR A 5 9.06 -8.18 -1.56
CA THR A 5 7.67 -7.73 -1.47
C THR A 5 7.06 -8.29 -0.20
N THR A 6 6.64 -7.43 0.72
CA THR A 6 5.92 -7.83 1.93
C THR A 6 4.42 -7.70 1.72
N GLN A 7 3.67 -8.74 2.05
CA GLN A 7 2.21 -8.69 2.06
C GLN A 7 1.72 -8.15 3.40
N LEU A 8 0.83 -7.16 3.34
CA LEU A 8 0.17 -6.57 4.49
C LEU A 8 -1.35 -6.64 4.30
N PRO A 9 -2.06 -7.45 5.10
CA PRO A 9 -3.51 -7.41 5.12
C PRO A 9 -3.98 -6.07 5.71
N ILE A 10 -4.92 -5.41 5.02
CA ILE A 10 -5.56 -4.18 5.49
C ILE A 10 -7.06 -4.35 5.44
N ASP A 11 -7.70 -4.12 6.58
CA ASP A 11 -9.15 -4.03 6.69
C ASP A 11 -9.57 -2.58 6.42
N TYR A 12 -10.37 -2.35 5.38
CA TYR A 12 -10.87 -1.03 4.98
C TYR A 12 -12.36 -1.11 4.69
N LYS A 13 -13.16 -0.28 5.38
CA LYS A 13 -14.63 -0.25 5.28
C LYS A 13 -15.30 -1.64 5.38
N GLY A 14 -14.80 -2.50 6.26
CA GLY A 14 -15.34 -3.85 6.47
C GLY A 14 -14.97 -4.88 5.40
N LYS A 15 -14.17 -4.50 4.39
CA LYS A 15 -13.58 -5.41 3.41
C LYS A 15 -12.08 -5.57 3.70
N ARG A 16 -11.58 -6.80 3.59
CA ARG A 16 -10.15 -7.10 3.79
C ARG A 16 -9.44 -7.12 2.44
N TYR A 17 -8.43 -6.27 2.31
CA TYR A 17 -7.59 -6.15 1.13
C TYR A 17 -6.19 -6.70 1.42
N SER A 18 -5.59 -7.34 0.42
CA SER A 18 -4.19 -7.78 0.49
C SER A 18 -3.31 -6.73 -0.17
N GLY A 19 -2.81 -5.80 0.64
CA GLY A 19 -1.78 -4.87 0.21
C GLY A 19 -0.45 -5.58 0.05
N VAL A 20 0.32 -5.19 -0.95
CA VAL A 20 1.70 -5.63 -1.14
C VAL A 20 2.54 -4.37 -1.17
N TYR A 21 3.65 -4.33 -0.43
CA TYR A 21 4.60 -3.24 -0.54
C TYR A 21 6.01 -3.76 -0.76
N SER A 22 6.87 -2.93 -1.32
CA SER A 22 8.28 -3.24 -1.54
C SER A 22 9.11 -2.03 -1.19
N VAL A 23 10.24 -2.25 -0.54
CA VAL A 23 11.15 -1.18 -0.14
C VAL A 23 12.46 -1.32 -0.89
N SER A 24 12.85 -0.24 -1.56
CA SER A 24 14.08 -0.10 -2.34
C SER A 24 14.84 1.11 -1.81
N GLY A 25 15.72 0.91 -0.82
CA GLY A 25 16.42 2.01 -0.16
C GLY A 25 15.45 2.87 0.66
N THR A 26 15.28 4.14 0.28
CA THR A 26 14.30 5.05 0.89
C THR A 26 12.96 5.06 0.17
N LEU A 27 12.81 4.37 -0.96
CA LEU A 27 11.57 4.36 -1.73
C LEU A 27 10.73 3.14 -1.36
N MET A 28 9.49 3.35 -0.94
CA MET A 28 8.49 2.30 -0.79
C MET A 28 7.47 2.38 -1.92
N ILE A 29 7.13 1.23 -2.47
CA ILE A 29 6.09 1.07 -3.46
C ILE A 29 5.03 0.16 -2.85
N ALA A 30 3.88 0.74 -2.52
CA ALA A 30 2.69 0.03 -2.08
C ALA A 30 1.75 -0.22 -3.25
N ARG A 31 1.10 -1.37 -3.29
CA ARG A 31 0.12 -1.73 -4.31
C ARG A 31 -0.96 -2.62 -3.73
N ILE A 32 -2.18 -2.45 -4.23
CA ILE A 32 -3.28 -3.35 -3.95
C ILE A 32 -3.66 -4.00 -5.28
N PRO A 33 -3.43 -5.32 -5.44
CA PRO A 33 -3.77 -6.03 -6.67
C PRO A 33 -5.23 -5.83 -7.03
N GLY A 34 -5.50 -5.39 -8.26
CA GLY A 34 -6.86 -5.14 -8.75
C GLY A 34 -7.43 -3.75 -8.41
N ILE A 35 -6.71 -2.89 -7.67
CA ILE A 35 -7.17 -1.54 -7.33
C ILE A 35 -6.21 -0.47 -7.89
N SER A 36 -5.06 -0.27 -7.26
CA SER A 36 -4.06 0.72 -7.69
C SER A 36 -2.71 0.49 -7.01
N SER A 37 -1.71 1.31 -7.36
CA SER A 37 -0.38 1.32 -6.76
C SER A 37 0.11 2.74 -6.51
N LYS A 38 0.81 2.94 -5.40
CA LYS A 38 1.32 4.23 -4.94
C LYS A 38 2.71 4.06 -4.35
N SER A 39 3.59 5.00 -4.64
CA SER A 39 4.95 5.02 -4.09
C SER A 39 5.17 6.25 -3.23
N GLY A 40 5.96 6.10 -2.17
CA GLY A 40 6.32 7.17 -1.24
C GLY A 40 7.67 6.91 -0.60
N GLU A 41 8.22 7.93 0.04
CA GLU A 41 9.48 7.80 0.78
C GLU A 41 9.23 7.13 2.14
N VAL A 42 10.05 6.14 2.48
CA VAL A 42 10.04 5.48 3.79
C VAL A 42 10.65 6.42 4.81
N GLY A 43 9.83 6.82 5.78
CA GLY A 43 10.29 7.58 6.94
C GLY A 43 10.97 6.70 7.99
N LYS A 44 10.80 7.07 9.27
CA LYS A 44 11.34 6.28 10.39
C LYS A 44 10.62 4.96 10.63
N ASP A 45 9.35 4.86 10.23
CA ASP A 45 8.50 3.68 10.44
C ASP A 45 7.99 3.13 9.11
N GLU A 46 8.66 2.10 8.61
CA GLU A 46 8.31 1.40 7.37
C GLU A 46 6.86 0.90 7.38
N GLY A 47 6.46 0.21 8.46
CA GLY A 47 5.11 -0.34 8.58
C GLY A 47 4.02 0.73 8.59
N ALA A 48 4.28 1.89 9.19
CA ALA A 48 3.35 3.01 9.20
C ALA A 48 3.21 3.62 7.80
N THR A 49 4.33 3.87 7.11
CA THR A 49 4.32 4.37 5.72
C THR A 49 3.62 3.41 4.77
N ALA A 50 3.85 2.09 4.89
CA ALA A 50 3.16 1.09 4.06
C ALA A 50 1.65 1.16 4.26
N ARG A 51 1.21 1.24 5.52
CA ARG A 51 -0.21 1.28 5.86
C ARG A 51 -0.86 2.57 5.39
N ASP A 52 -0.18 3.70 5.52
CA ASP A 52 -0.63 5.00 5.01
C ASP A 52 -0.80 4.98 3.49
N LEU A 53 0.22 4.54 2.75
CA LEU A 53 0.17 4.45 1.28
C LEU A 53 -0.94 3.52 0.80
N LEU A 54 -1.09 2.36 1.43
CA LEU A 54 -2.15 1.40 1.09
C LEU A 54 -3.55 1.94 1.44
N THR A 55 -3.69 2.65 2.56
CA THR A 55 -4.96 3.30 2.92
C THR A 55 -5.30 4.41 1.94
N ALA A 56 -4.32 5.22 1.53
CA ALA A 56 -4.51 6.25 0.52
C ALA A 56 -4.92 5.67 -0.83
N ILE A 57 -4.37 4.51 -1.24
CA ILE A 57 -4.81 3.79 -2.45
C ILE A 57 -6.31 3.43 -2.36
N LEU A 58 -6.73 2.90 -1.21
CA LEU A 58 -8.14 2.51 -1.00
C LEU A 58 -9.03 3.74 -0.96
N ASP A 59 -8.60 4.82 -0.33
CA ASP A 59 -9.34 6.06 -0.22
C ASP A 59 -9.54 6.74 -1.58
N GLU A 60 -8.50 6.79 -2.42
CA GLU A 60 -8.59 7.29 -3.79
C GLU A 60 -9.49 6.41 -4.66
N ALA A 61 -9.39 5.08 -4.52
CA ALA A 61 -10.22 4.16 -5.27
C ALA A 61 -11.70 4.22 -4.85
N ASP A 62 -11.97 4.39 -3.56
CA ASP A 62 -13.30 4.60 -3.02
C ASP A 62 -13.90 5.93 -3.48
N SER A 63 -13.13 7.02 -3.39
CA SER A 63 -13.52 8.34 -3.91
C SER A 63 -13.77 8.33 -5.41
N ALA A 64 -13.05 7.48 -6.16
CA ALA A 64 -13.25 7.29 -7.59
C ALA A 64 -14.41 6.31 -7.93
N GLY A 65 -15.08 5.73 -6.94
CA GLY A 65 -16.16 4.75 -7.13
C GLY A 65 -15.71 3.40 -7.69
N ARG A 66 -14.46 2.99 -7.43
CA ARG A 66 -13.83 1.76 -7.95
C ARG A 66 -13.66 0.64 -6.90
N LEU A 67 -14.39 0.70 -5.77
CA LEU A 67 -14.20 -0.16 -4.59
C LEU A 67 -15.39 -1.11 -4.27
#